data_AF-A0A2T4DA35-F1
#
_entry.id   AF-A0A2T4DA35-F1
#
_cell.length_a   1.000
_cell.length_b   1.000
_cell.length_c   1.000
_cell.angle_alpha   90.00
_cell.angle_beta   90.00
_cell.angle_gamma   90.00
#
_symmetry.space_group_name_H-M   'P 1'
#
loop_
_entity.id
_entity.type
_entity.pdbx_description
1 polymer ?
#
loop_
_entity_poly.entity_id
_entity_poly.type
_entity_poly.pdbx_seq_one_letter_code
_entity_poly.pdbx_strand_id
1 'polypeptide(L)' 'MLRIAEEALTFDDVLLVPGYSEVLPHEVSLQTQLTKGITLNIPLLSSAMDTVTDAELAIAMAQEGGIGIMHK' A
#
# COMPACT_ATOMS: atom_id res chain seq x y z
N MET A 1 -21.26 -2.38 -32.64
CA MET A 1 -19.78 -2.32 -32.69
C MET A 1 -19.24 -2.49 -31.29
N LEU A 2 -18.35 -3.45 -31.07
CA LEU A 2 -17.65 -3.63 -29.80
C LEU A 2 -16.70 -2.45 -29.57
N ARG A 3 -16.73 -1.86 -28.38
CA ARG A 3 -15.84 -0.78 -27.95
C ARG A 3 -14.95 -1.32 -26.84
N ILE A 4 -13.84 -1.94 -27.21
CA ILE A 4 -12.79 -2.34 -26.27
C ILE A 4 -11.85 -1.14 -26.16
N ALA A 5 -11.66 -0.61 -24.95
CA ALA A 5 -10.78 0.52 -24.70
C ALA A 5 -9.31 0.07 -24.71
N GLU A 6 -8.99 -0.94 -23.90
CA GLU A 6 -7.67 -1.55 -23.80
C GLU A 6 -7.77 -2.93 -23.12
N GLU A 7 -6.69 -3.68 -23.19
CA GLU A 7 -6.48 -4.90 -22.39
C GLU A 7 -5.99 -4.50 -20.99
N ALA A 8 -6.59 -5.07 -19.95
CA ALA A 8 -6.23 -4.82 -18.56
C ALA A 8 -5.69 -6.11 -17.93
N LEU A 9 -4.63 -5.98 -17.14
CA LEU A 9 -3.95 -7.08 -16.48
C LEU A 9 -4.27 -7.08 -14.97
N THR A 10 -4.39 -8.26 -14.38
CA THR A 10 -4.49 -8.49 -12.93
C THR A 10 -3.14 -8.98 -12.37
N PHE A 11 -3.08 -9.22 -11.05
CA PHE A 11 -1.86 -9.67 -10.36
C PHE A 11 -1.31 -10.98 -10.93
N ASP A 12 -2.20 -11.93 -11.25
CA ASP A 12 -1.80 -13.27 -11.74
C ASP A 12 -1.29 -13.26 -13.19
N ASP A 13 -1.47 -12.15 -13.93
CA ASP A 13 -1.02 -12.04 -15.32
C ASP A 13 0.47 -11.66 -15.43
N VAL A 14 1.12 -11.28 -14.33
CA VAL A 14 2.48 -10.68 -14.36
C VAL A 14 3.41 -11.22 -13.27
N LEU A 15 4.72 -11.13 -13.55
CA LEU A 15 5.79 -11.39 -12.58
C LEU A 15 6.82 -10.27 -12.62
N LEU A 16 7.45 -10.00 -11.47
CA LEU A 16 8.60 -9.09 -11.38
C LEU A 16 9.84 -9.78 -11.96
N VAL A 17 10.52 -9.12 -12.91
CA VAL A 17 11.77 -9.61 -13.49
C VAL A 17 12.94 -9.23 -12.57
N PRO A 18 13.82 -10.18 -12.18
CA PRO A 18 15.00 -9.85 -11.37
C PRO A 18 15.94 -8.86 -12.09
N GLY A 19 16.48 -7.93 -11.32
CA GLY A 19 17.53 -6.98 -11.75
C GLY A 19 18.77 -7.06 -10.87
N TYR A 20 19.88 -6.48 -11.33
CA TYR A 20 21.07 -6.32 -10.50
C TYR A 20 20.74 -5.43 -9.28
N SER A 21 21.25 -5.80 -8.09
CA SER A 21 21.07 -5.01 -6.86
C SER A 21 22.37 -4.99 -6.05
N GLU A 22 22.73 -3.81 -5.57
CA GLU A 22 23.79 -3.60 -4.57
C GLU A 22 23.21 -3.42 -3.15
N VAL A 23 21.88 -3.28 -3.03
CA VAL A 23 21.19 -2.98 -1.77
C VAL A 23 20.58 -4.27 -1.21
N LEU A 24 20.83 -4.54 0.08
CA LEU A 24 20.23 -5.67 0.76
C LEU A 24 18.78 -5.36 1.15
N PRO A 25 17.87 -6.37 1.21
CA PRO A 25 16.45 -6.13 1.50
C PRO A 25 16.14 -5.41 2.82
N HIS A 26 17.02 -5.45 3.81
CA HIS A 26 16.81 -4.76 5.09
C HIS A 26 17.34 -3.31 5.10
N GLU A 27 18.02 -2.90 4.02
CA GLU A 27 18.60 -1.57 3.84
C GLU A 27 17.74 -0.66 2.96
N VAL A 28 16.70 -1.21 2.31
CA VAL A 28 15.79 -0.43 1.47
C VAL A 28 14.90 0.47 2.34
N SER A 29 14.61 1.67 1.85
CA SER A 29 13.62 2.55 2.46
C SER A 29 12.22 2.16 2.02
N LEU A 30 11.32 1.96 2.99
CA LEU A 30 9.89 1.76 2.76
C LEU A 30 9.08 3.06 2.89
N GLN A 31 9.74 4.19 3.16
CA GLN A 31 9.07 5.47 3.35
C GLN A 31 8.35 5.90 2.07
N THR A 32 7.09 6.32 2.21
CA THR A 32 6.26 6.74 1.07
C THR A 32 5.37 7.93 1.42
N GLN A 33 4.81 8.59 0.41
CA GLN A 33 3.87 9.69 0.59
C GLN A 33 2.44 9.23 0.24
N LEU A 34 1.53 9.33 1.21
CA LEU A 34 0.11 9.05 0.98
C LEU A 34 -0.60 10.25 0.34
N THR A 35 -0.30 11.45 0.82
CA THR A 35 -0.82 12.72 0.29
C THR A 35 0.31 13.75 0.26
N LYS A 36 0.03 14.95 -0.26
CA LYS A 36 1.00 16.07 -0.28
C LYS A 36 1.53 16.45 1.12
N GLY A 37 0.81 16.13 2.20
CA GLY A 37 1.17 16.51 3.56
C GLY A 37 1.34 15.33 4.53
N ILE A 38 1.22 14.09 4.06
CA ILE A 38 1.26 12.90 4.92
C ILE A 38 2.29 11.92 4.36
N THR A 39 3.35 11.70 5.13
CA THR A 39 4.41 10.71 4.86
C THR A 39 4.24 9.53 5.83
N LEU A 40 4.38 8.31 5.31
CA LEU A 40 4.33 7.06 6.07
C LEU A 40 5.70 6.38 6.05
N ASN A 41 6.04 5.66 7.11
CA ASN A 41 7.29 4.89 7.18
C ASN A 41 7.20 3.58 6.39
N ILE A 42 5.98 3.05 6.20
CA ILE A 42 5.69 1.89 5.35
C ILE A 42 4.51 2.18 4.41
N PRO A 43 4.45 1.55 3.21
CA PRO A 43 3.39 1.81 2.23
C PRO A 43 2.11 1.01 2.52
N LEU A 44 1.63 1.05 3.77
CA LEU A 44 0.43 0.33 4.20
C LEU A 44 -0.60 1.27 4.82
N LEU A 45 -1.86 1.02 4.47
CA LEU A 45 -3.04 1.59 5.13
C LEU A 45 -4.11 0.52 5.36
N SER A 46 -4.92 0.67 6.40
CA SER A 46 -6.08 -0.20 6.62
C SER A 46 -7.35 0.39 5.99
N SER A 47 -8.26 -0.49 5.57
CA SER A 47 -9.49 -0.09 4.88
C SER A 47 -10.52 0.53 5.83
N ALA A 48 -11.30 1.48 5.29
CA ALA A 48 -12.41 2.14 6.00
C ALA A 48 -13.66 1.26 6.09
N MET A 49 -13.55 0.12 6.77
CA MET A 49 -14.61 -0.86 6.95
C MET A 49 -14.91 -1.07 8.44
N ASP A 50 -16.19 -1.24 8.77
CA ASP A 50 -16.72 -1.51 10.12
C ASP A 50 -16.12 -2.74 10.80
N THR A 51 -15.68 -3.70 10.00
CA THR A 51 -15.09 -4.97 10.43
C THR A 51 -13.57 -4.96 10.37
N VAL A 52 -12.97 -3.84 9.99
CA VAL A 52 -11.52 -3.70 9.85
C VAL A 52 -11.00 -2.62 10.80
N THR A 53 -11.36 -1.35 10.59
CA THR A 53 -10.64 -0.23 11.23
C THR A 53 -11.48 0.54 12.20
N ASP A 54 -11.39 0.14 13.46
CA ASP A 54 -11.75 0.95 14.63
C ASP A 54 -10.51 1.67 15.21
N ALA A 55 -10.71 2.47 16.26
CA ALA A 55 -9.67 3.28 16.89
C ALA A 55 -8.46 2.44 17.33
N GLU A 56 -8.67 1.23 17.86
CA GLU A 56 -7.60 0.35 18.29
C GLU A 56 -6.68 -0.06 17.12
N LEU A 57 -7.27 -0.48 15.98
CA LEU A 57 -6.48 -0.84 14.81
C LEU A 57 -5.81 0.39 14.20
N ALA A 58 -6.48 1.55 14.17
CA ALA A 58 -5.89 2.77 13.63
C ALA A 58 -4.65 3.22 14.42
N ILE A 59 -4.67 3.07 15.75
CA ILE A 59 -3.50 3.33 16.61
C ILE A 59 -2.37 2.35 16.29
N ALA A 60 -2.68 1.05 16.20
CA ALA A 60 -1.68 0.03 15.87
C ALA A 60 -1.04 0.27 14.49
N MET A 61 -1.85 0.58 13.47
CA MET A 61 -1.35 0.92 12.14
C MET A 61 -0.39 2.11 12.16
N ALA A 62 -0.69 3.14 12.95
CA ALA A 62 0.20 4.29 13.12
C ALA A 62 1.50 3.94 13.86
N GLN A 63 1.44 3.05 14.87
CA GLN A 63 2.62 2.56 15.60
C GLN A 63 3.57 1.75 14.70
N GLU A 64 3.02 0.93 13.80
CA GLU A 64 3.79 0.19 12.78
C GLU A 64 4.32 1.10 11.65
N GLY A 65 3.94 2.39 11.64
CA GLY A 65 4.41 3.38 10.67
C GLY A 65 3.55 3.54 9.42
N GLY A 66 2.38 2.90 9.38
CA GLY A 66 1.32 3.10 8.39
C GLY A 66 0.24 4.07 8.88
N ILE A 67 -0.98 3.89 8.40
CA ILE A 67 -2.15 4.68 8.85
C ILE A 67 -3.44 3.85 8.82
N GLY A 68 -4.34 4.06 9.77
CA GLY A 68 -5.69 3.52 9.72
C GLY A 68 -6.70 4.53 9.22
N ILE A 69 -7.60 4.10 8.32
CA ILE A 69 -8.73 4.94 7.88
C ILE A 69 -9.99 4.48 8.63
N MET A 70 -10.49 5.32 9.53
CA MET A 70 -11.72 5.04 10.27
C MET A 70 -12.90 4.91 9.31
N HIS A 71 -13.74 3.89 9.53
CA HIS A 71 -15.03 3.82 8.86
C HIS A 71 -16.00 4.89 9.41
N LYS A 72 -17.18 4.96 8.80
CA LYS A 72 -18.28 5.86 9.19
C LYS A 72 -19.33 5.12 10.02
#